data_AF-D3BMI0-F1
#
_entry.id   AF-D3BMI0-F1
#
_cell.length_a   1.000
_cell.length_b   1.000
_cell.length_c   1.000
_cell.angle_alpha   90.00
_cell.angle_beta   90.00
_cell.angle_gamma   90.00
#
_symmetry.space_group_name_H-M   'P 1'
#
loop_
_entity.id
_entity.type
_entity.pdbx_description
1 polymer ?
#
loop_
_entity_poly.entity_id
_entity_poly.type
_entity_poly.pdbx_seq_one_letter_code
_entity_poly.pdbx_strand_id
1 'polypeptide(L)'
;MDRSFNFSKDDHDHVLRILGEDDGIRMTKLRMFFELLIENSINEFTIQRFEECFSDLDTKSIKSILVIIHRTVCQTLTDNINKEFLEICKERQIAAILSQIDQLIREQPLLDNGKRCPLFSLDDPSDLILTNVSQLKQNEYDRLNAIYQNLLEDNEKLSKQSNQLENEKSSTINNLNSKVKSVNDLIKASVQFEQ
;
A
#
# COMPACT_ATOMS: atom_id res chain seq x y z
N MET A 1 -11.17 -21.41 17.82
CA MET A 1 -11.75 -20.09 18.14
C MET A 1 -10.65 -19.06 17.93
N ASP A 2 -10.38 -18.73 16.67
CA ASP A 2 -9.39 -17.73 16.30
C ASP A 2 -10.06 -16.36 16.31
N ARG A 3 -9.60 -15.48 17.21
CA ARG A 3 -9.92 -14.06 17.18
C ARG A 3 -8.83 -13.37 16.37
N SER A 4 -9.00 -13.36 15.05
CA SER A 4 -8.28 -12.46 14.16
C SER A 4 -8.71 -11.04 14.50
N PHE A 5 -7.82 -10.27 15.11
CA PHE A 5 -7.98 -8.83 15.26
C PHE A 5 -7.83 -8.19 13.88
N ASN A 6 -8.95 -7.98 13.20
CA ASN A 6 -9.03 -7.08 12.06
C ASN A 6 -8.81 -5.66 12.59
N PHE A 7 -7.58 -5.17 12.55
CA PHE A 7 -7.34 -3.74 12.61
C PHE A 7 -7.83 -3.15 11.30
N SER A 8 -8.90 -2.35 11.38
CA SER A 8 -9.37 -1.58 10.24
C SER A 8 -8.27 -0.61 9.83
N LYS A 9 -8.12 -0.38 8.53
CA LYS A 9 -7.23 0.65 7.98
C LYS A 9 -7.57 2.05 8.57
N ASP A 10 -8.81 2.23 9.03
CA ASP A 10 -9.30 3.42 9.71
C ASP A 10 -8.72 3.62 11.12
N ASP A 11 -8.33 2.56 11.83
CA ASP A 11 -7.82 2.68 13.20
C ASP A 11 -6.41 3.28 13.22
N HIS A 12 -5.64 3.07 12.16
CA HIS A 12 -4.28 3.64 12.04
C HIS A 12 -4.31 5.14 11.74
N ASP A 13 -5.27 5.58 10.92
CA ASP A 13 -5.53 7.00 10.62
C ASP A 13 -6.07 7.75 11.85
N HIS A 14 -6.85 7.08 12.70
CA HIS A 14 -7.34 7.67 13.95
C HIS A 14 -6.23 7.89 14.99
N VAL A 15 -5.24 7.00 15.08
CA VAL A 15 -4.11 7.17 16.02
C VAL A 15 -3.19 8.32 15.58
N LEU A 16 -3.04 8.57 14.28
CA LEU A 16 -2.28 9.73 13.76
C LEU A 16 -2.98 11.06 14.06
N ARG A 17 -4.32 11.10 13.98
CA ARG A 17 -5.10 12.30 14.32
C ARG A 17 -5.06 12.68 15.80
N ILE A 18 -4.87 11.72 16.71
CA ILE A 18 -4.89 11.96 18.17
C ILE A 18 -3.60 12.65 18.65
N LEU A 19 -2.52 12.65 17.86
CA LEU A 19 -1.24 13.28 18.22
C LEU A 19 -1.07 14.74 17.74
N GLY A 20 -2.08 15.34 17.10
CA GLY A 20 -2.05 16.77 16.72
C GLY A 20 -1.06 17.11 15.60
N GLU A 21 -0.58 16.12 14.84
CA GLU A 21 0.25 16.34 13.66
C GLU A 21 -0.56 16.12 12.38
N ASP A 22 -1.40 17.08 11.99
CA ASP A 22 -2.04 17.04 10.65
C ASP A 22 -0.99 17.02 9.50
N ASP A 23 0.22 17.48 9.80
CA ASP A 23 1.32 17.67 8.83
C ASP A 23 2.47 16.64 8.97
N GLY A 24 2.52 15.87 10.07
CA GLY A 24 3.60 14.91 10.38
C GLY A 24 4.92 15.52 10.91
N ILE A 25 5.68 14.73 11.70
CA ILE A 25 6.95 15.11 12.38
C ILE A 25 7.92 15.89 11.48
N ARG A 26 8.17 15.41 10.25
CA ARG A 26 9.14 16.04 9.33
C ARG A 26 8.69 17.43 8.87
N MET A 27 7.41 17.62 8.62
CA MET A 27 6.88 18.92 8.21
C MET A 27 6.95 19.91 9.37
N THR A 28 6.64 19.47 10.59
CA THR A 28 6.81 20.28 11.81
C THR A 28 8.26 20.76 11.95
N LYS A 29 9.23 19.85 11.78
CA LYS A 29 10.66 20.22 11.81
C LYS A 29 11.06 21.19 10.70
N LEU A 30 10.52 21.01 9.49
CA LEU A 30 10.76 21.92 8.37
C LEU A 30 10.25 23.33 8.68
N ARG A 31 9.03 23.44 9.22
CA ARG A 31 8.44 24.72 9.66
C ARG A 31 9.31 25.40 10.72
N MET A 32 9.68 24.66 11.77
CA MET A 32 10.54 25.20 12.83
C MET A 32 11.88 25.69 12.31
N PHE A 33 12.52 24.95 11.41
CA PHE A 33 13.78 25.35 10.80
C PHE A 33 13.64 26.60 9.93
N PHE A 34 12.54 26.68 9.16
CA PHE A 34 12.23 27.81 8.32
C PHE A 34 11.97 29.09 9.14
N GLU A 35 11.18 28.99 10.21
CA GLU A 35 10.91 30.08 11.14
C GLU A 35 12.21 30.61 11.77
N LEU A 36 13.08 29.70 12.23
CA LEU A 36 14.38 30.05 12.78
C LEU A 36 15.27 30.79 11.75
N LEU A 37 15.23 30.35 10.49
CA LEU A 37 16.01 30.98 9.42
C LEU A 37 15.53 32.41 9.15
N ILE A 38 14.21 32.63 9.12
CA ILE A 38 13.63 33.97 8.95
C ILE A 38 14.02 34.85 10.12
N GLU A 39 13.83 34.36 11.35
CA GLU A 39 14.15 35.12 12.57
C GLU A 39 15.61 35.57 12.55
N ASN A 40 16.54 34.66 12.26
CA ASN A 40 17.96 34.98 12.16
C ASN A 40 18.24 36.01 11.04
N SER A 41 17.63 35.84 9.87
CA SER A 41 17.83 36.75 8.73
C SER A 41 17.32 38.16 9.02
N ILE A 42 16.17 38.30 9.67
CA ILE A 42 15.61 39.59 10.06
C ILE A 42 16.42 40.22 11.19
N ASN A 43 16.92 39.42 12.13
CA ASN A 43 17.76 39.90 13.24
C ASN A 43 19.11 40.47 12.76
N GLU A 44 19.66 40.01 11.64
CA GLU A 44 20.85 40.61 11.03
C GLU A 44 20.60 42.02 10.46
N PHE A 45 19.35 42.32 10.10
CA PHE A 45 18.92 43.62 9.59
C PHE A 45 18.46 44.52 10.74
N THR A 46 19.42 44.89 11.60
CA THR A 46 19.13 45.72 12.79
C THR A 46 18.72 47.14 12.43
N ILE A 47 17.96 47.78 13.34
CA ILE A 47 17.58 49.20 13.19
C ILE A 47 18.79 50.12 13.07
N GLN A 48 19.89 49.82 13.77
CA GLN A 48 21.11 50.61 13.71
C GLN A 48 21.72 50.60 12.30
N ARG A 49 21.85 49.41 11.69
CA ARG A 49 22.33 49.28 10.30
C ARG A 49 21.39 49.98 9.31
N PHE A 50 20.09 49.96 9.58
CA PHE A 50 19.12 50.69 8.77
C PHE A 50 19.31 52.20 8.88
N GLU A 51 19.48 52.74 10.09
CA GLU A 51 19.73 54.18 10.31
C GLU A 51 21.06 54.64 9.70
N GLU A 52 22.10 53.81 9.75
CA GLU A 52 23.42 54.08 9.13
C GLU A 52 23.31 54.33 7.62
N CYS A 53 22.38 53.64 6.93
CA CYS A 53 22.11 53.86 5.50
C CYS A 53 21.40 55.19 5.20
N PHE A 54 20.86 55.88 6.20
CA PHE A 54 20.13 57.15 6.07
C PHE A 54 20.74 58.25 6.95
N SER A 55 22.06 58.24 7.13
CA SER A 55 22.79 59.17 8.01
C SER A 55 22.54 60.65 7.70
N ASP A 56 22.25 60.99 6.44
CA ASP A 56 22.02 62.38 6.01
C ASP A 56 20.68 62.95 6.51
N LEU A 57 19.79 62.10 7.05
CA LEU A 57 18.47 62.47 7.53
C LEU A 57 18.41 62.68 9.05
N ASP A 58 19.53 63.05 9.68
CA ASP A 58 19.75 63.11 11.14
C ASP A 58 18.96 64.22 11.87
N THR A 59 17.63 64.13 11.83
CA THR A 59 16.73 64.89 12.69
C THR A 59 15.97 63.93 13.61
N LYS A 60 15.75 64.34 14.87
CA LYS A 60 15.02 63.51 15.86
C LYS A 60 13.65 63.05 15.37
N SER A 61 12.94 63.88 14.61
CA SER A 61 11.64 63.54 14.03
C SER A 61 11.74 62.48 12.94
N ILE A 62 12.80 62.49 12.13
CA ILE A 62 12.98 61.49 11.06
C ILE A 62 13.43 60.14 11.63
N LYS A 63 14.25 60.12 12.70
CA LYS A 63 14.63 58.85 13.36
C LYS A 63 13.41 58.04 13.83
N SER A 64 12.42 58.69 14.45
CA SER A 64 11.18 58.00 14.83
C SER A 64 10.42 57.43 13.64
N ILE A 65 10.47 58.10 12.48
CA ILE A 65 9.85 57.60 11.24
C ILE A 65 10.63 56.41 10.68
N LEU A 66 11.96 56.45 10.70
CA LEU A 66 12.82 55.35 10.25
C LEU A 66 12.58 54.07 11.07
N VAL A 67 12.39 54.18 12.39
CA VAL A 67 12.02 53.03 13.24
C VAL A 67 10.68 52.43 12.83
N ILE A 68 9.68 53.26 12.54
CA ILE A 68 8.36 52.80 12.08
C ILE A 68 8.49 52.10 10.72
N ILE A 69 9.23 52.69 9.78
CA ILE A 69 9.47 52.12 8.46
C ILE A 69 10.18 50.77 8.58
N HIS A 70 11.28 50.71 9.33
CA HIS A 70 12.05 49.49 9.55
C HIS A 70 11.18 48.35 10.09
N ARG A 71 10.42 48.62 11.16
CA ARG A 71 9.50 47.65 11.75
C ARG A 71 8.45 47.18 10.74
N THR A 72 7.87 48.11 9.99
CA THR A 72 6.82 47.81 9.01
C THR A 72 7.36 46.95 7.88
N VAL A 73 8.55 47.26 7.36
CA VAL A 73 9.23 46.49 6.32
C VAL A 73 9.56 45.10 6.81
N CYS A 74 10.18 44.95 7.99
CA CYS A 74 10.54 43.64 8.54
C CYS A 74 9.30 42.76 8.78
N GLN A 75 8.23 43.34 9.34
CA GLN A 75 6.98 42.62 9.58
C GLN A 75 6.33 42.19 8.25
N THR A 76 6.18 43.12 7.31
CA THR A 76 5.55 42.85 6.02
C THR A 76 6.33 41.81 5.22
N LEU A 77 7.67 41.89 5.27
CA LEU A 77 8.54 40.91 4.64
C LEU A 77 8.35 39.53 5.26
N THR A 78 8.34 39.45 6.59
CA THR A 78 8.12 38.19 7.34
C THR A 78 6.77 37.57 6.99
N ASP A 79 5.70 38.36 7.01
CA ASP A 79 4.34 37.91 6.72
C ASP A 79 4.23 37.40 5.27
N ASN A 80 4.81 38.11 4.31
CA ASN A 80 4.81 37.71 2.91
C ASN A 80 5.61 36.43 2.69
N ILE A 81 6.82 36.33 3.27
CA ILE A 81 7.65 35.13 3.16
C ILE A 81 6.93 33.91 3.76
N ASN A 82 6.32 34.06 4.94
CA ASN A 82 5.56 32.99 5.57
C ASN A 82 4.37 32.56 4.72
N LYS A 83 3.62 33.52 4.17
CA LYS A 83 2.50 33.23 3.27
C LYS A 83 2.95 32.47 2.02
N GLU A 84 3.99 32.93 1.34
CA GLU A 84 4.54 32.26 0.16
C GLU A 84 5.05 30.85 0.48
N PHE A 85 5.71 30.67 1.62
CA PHE A 85 6.14 29.35 2.07
C PHE A 85 4.96 28.40 2.27
N LEU A 86 3.88 28.85 2.91
CA LEU A 86 2.66 28.06 3.09
C LEU A 86 2.03 27.67 1.75
N GLU A 87 1.94 28.60 0.81
CA GLU A 87 1.41 28.33 -0.54
C GLU A 87 2.29 27.33 -1.29
N ILE A 88 3.62 27.50 -1.29
CA ILE A 88 4.55 26.55 -1.91
C ILE A 88 4.40 25.16 -1.29
N CYS A 89 4.30 25.07 0.03
CA CYS A 89 4.13 23.80 0.72
C CYS A 89 2.82 23.10 0.33
N LYS A 90 1.75 23.87 0.16
CA LYS A 90 0.43 23.39 -0.25
C LYS A 90 0.42 22.97 -1.71
N GLU A 91 0.90 23.82 -2.62
CA GLU A 91 0.97 23.55 -4.06
C GLU A 91 1.77 22.29 -4.38
N ARG A 92 2.91 22.12 -3.70
CA ARG A 92 3.80 20.97 -3.90
C ARG A 92 3.46 19.77 -3.02
N GLN A 93 2.39 19.87 -2.22
CA GLN A 93 1.95 18.81 -1.31
C GLN A 93 3.09 18.30 -0.41
N ILE A 94 3.93 19.20 0.10
CA ILE A 94 5.15 18.85 0.83
C ILE A 94 4.84 18.00 2.07
N ALA A 95 3.79 18.34 2.82
CA ALA A 95 3.37 17.57 3.99
C ALA A 95 3.03 16.11 3.65
N ALA A 96 2.32 15.88 2.53
CA ALA A 96 1.98 14.54 2.07
C ALA A 96 3.22 13.74 1.64
N ILE A 97 4.15 14.37 0.90
CA ILE A 97 5.40 13.73 0.46
C ILE A 97 6.27 13.37 1.67
N LEU A 98 6.43 14.29 2.63
CA LEU A 98 7.21 14.03 3.84
C LEU A 98 6.60 12.91 4.70
N SER A 99 5.28 12.87 4.80
CA SER A 99 4.56 11.78 5.47
C SER A 99 4.75 10.44 4.77
N GLN A 100 4.71 10.40 3.43
CA GLN A 100 5.02 9.19 2.65
C GLN A 100 6.45 8.71 2.89
N ILE A 101 7.42 9.62 2.97
CA ILE A 101 8.80 9.26 3.30
C ILE A 101 8.88 8.61 4.69
N ASP A 102 8.21 9.18 5.69
CA ASP A 102 8.17 8.60 7.03
C ASP A 102 7.49 7.22 7.05
N GLN A 103 6.43 7.04 6.26
CA GLN A 103 5.79 5.74 6.08
C GLN A 103 6.75 4.73 5.45
N LEU A 104 7.40 5.07 4.33
CA LEU A 104 8.36 4.20 3.66
C LEU A 104 9.52 3.78 4.59
N ILE A 105 10.01 4.69 5.43
CA ILE A 105 11.04 4.38 6.43
C ILE A 105 10.53 3.41 7.51
N ARG A 106 9.27 3.55 7.93
CA ARG A 106 8.65 2.63 8.92
C ARG A 106 8.42 1.24 8.35
N GLU A 107 8.01 1.16 7.08
CA GLU A 107 7.73 -0.09 6.36
C GLU A 107 8.99 -0.86 5.99
N GLN A 108 10.17 -0.25 6.05
CA GLN A 108 11.42 -0.96 5.82
C GLN A 108 11.60 -2.13 6.81
N PRO A 109 11.92 -3.33 6.30
CA PRO A 109 12.16 -4.49 7.14
C PRO A 109 13.36 -4.24 8.06
N LEU A 110 13.30 -4.76 9.27
CA LEU A 110 14.44 -4.75 10.18
C LEU A 110 15.39 -5.87 9.79
N LEU A 111 16.67 -5.54 9.72
CA LEU A 111 17.76 -6.51 9.60
C LEU A 111 18.05 -7.10 10.99
N ASP A 112 18.75 -8.24 11.02
CA ASP A 112 19.12 -8.94 12.26
C ASP A 112 19.93 -8.08 13.26
N ASN A 113 20.56 -7.01 12.77
CA ASN A 113 21.30 -6.04 13.58
C ASN A 113 20.40 -4.92 14.18
N GLY A 114 19.08 -5.03 14.05
CA GLY A 114 18.10 -4.04 14.52
C GLY A 114 18.04 -2.75 13.70
N LYS A 115 18.82 -2.63 12.62
CA LYS A 115 18.76 -1.48 11.69
C LYS A 115 17.74 -1.75 10.59
N ARG A 116 17.11 -0.69 10.10
CA ARG A 116 16.23 -0.75 8.92
C ARG A 116 17.05 -1.10 7.69
N CYS A 117 16.49 -1.95 6.83
CA CYS A 117 17.07 -2.26 5.53
C CYS A 117 17.19 -0.96 4.70
N PRO A 118 18.38 -0.64 4.15
CA PRO A 118 18.54 0.58 3.37
C PRO A 118 17.59 0.61 2.16
N LEU A 119 17.19 1.80 1.73
CA LEU A 119 16.57 1.97 0.41
C LEU A 119 17.60 1.49 -0.62
N PHE A 120 17.33 0.35 -1.25
CA PHE A 120 18.11 -0.08 -2.40
C PHE A 120 17.86 0.90 -3.53
N SER A 121 18.89 1.59 -4.02
CA SER A 121 18.84 2.11 -5.37
C SER A 121 19.02 0.89 -6.28
N LEU A 122 17.92 0.46 -6.90
CA LEU A 122 18.02 -0.41 -8.05
C LEU A 122 18.60 0.44 -9.18
N ASP A 123 19.94 0.52 -9.20
CA ASP A 123 20.68 1.34 -10.15
C ASP A 123 20.56 0.81 -11.59
N ASP A 124 20.22 -0.48 -11.75
CA ASP A 124 19.92 -1.10 -13.04
C ASP A 124 18.39 -1.21 -13.26
N PRO A 125 17.83 -0.52 -14.27
CA PRO A 125 16.44 -0.69 -14.69
C PRO A 125 16.03 -2.16 -14.93
N SER A 126 16.98 -3.00 -15.32
CA SER A 126 16.77 -4.44 -15.55
C SER A 126 16.36 -5.16 -14.27
N ASP A 127 16.97 -4.82 -13.13
CA ASP A 127 16.70 -5.46 -11.84
C ASP A 127 15.32 -5.04 -11.28
N LEU A 128 14.91 -3.80 -11.52
CA LEU A 128 13.57 -3.32 -11.17
C LEU A 128 12.49 -4.08 -11.97
N ILE A 129 12.70 -4.22 -13.28
CA ILE A 129 11.81 -4.99 -14.16
C ILE A 129 11.79 -6.45 -13.70
N LEU A 130 12.94 -7.05 -13.43
CA LEU A 130 13.04 -8.44 -13.00
C LEU A 130 12.30 -8.68 -11.69
N THR A 131 12.43 -7.79 -10.70
CA THR A 131 11.75 -7.91 -9.41
C THR A 131 10.22 -7.88 -9.59
N ASN A 132 9.72 -6.88 -10.33
CA ASN A 132 8.28 -6.75 -10.60
C ASN A 132 7.74 -7.94 -11.41
N VAL A 133 8.47 -8.37 -12.45
CA VAL A 133 8.08 -9.51 -13.29
C VAL A 133 8.13 -10.80 -12.49
N SER A 134 9.10 -10.99 -11.60
CA SER A 134 9.21 -12.18 -10.76
C SER A 134 8.02 -12.31 -9.82
N GLN A 135 7.58 -11.21 -9.20
CA GLN A 135 6.40 -11.20 -8.34
C GLN A 135 5.12 -11.55 -9.14
N LEU A 136 4.94 -10.96 -10.33
CA LEU A 136 3.81 -11.29 -11.20
C LEU A 136 3.81 -12.76 -11.64
N LYS A 137 5.00 -13.28 -12.01
CA LYS A 137 5.15 -14.68 -12.38
C LYS A 137 4.86 -15.63 -11.22
N GLN A 138 5.25 -15.27 -10.00
CA GLN A 138 4.95 -16.07 -8.82
C GLN A 138 3.43 -16.13 -8.56
N ASN A 139 2.75 -14.98 -8.62
CA ASN A 139 1.30 -14.92 -8.45
C ASN A 139 0.57 -15.75 -9.53
N GLU A 140 1.03 -15.68 -10.78
CA GLU A 140 0.44 -16.44 -11.87
C GLU A 140 0.74 -17.94 -11.76
N TYR A 141 1.93 -18.31 -11.29
CA TYR A 141 2.27 -19.69 -10.98
C TYR A 141 1.35 -20.26 -9.90
N ASP A 142 1.14 -19.52 -8.81
CA ASP A 142 0.26 -19.95 -7.71
C ASP A 142 -1.19 -20.11 -8.19
N ARG A 143 -1.67 -19.19 -9.04
CA ARG A 143 -2.99 -19.28 -9.68
C ARG A 143 -3.13 -20.51 -10.57
N LEU A 144 -2.15 -20.77 -11.44
CA LEU A 144 -2.15 -21.92 -12.35
C LEU A 144 -2.03 -23.24 -11.57
N ASN A 145 -1.22 -23.28 -10.52
CA ASN A 145 -1.08 -24.45 -9.67
C ASN A 145 -2.40 -24.77 -8.95
N ALA A 146 -3.12 -23.75 -8.45
CA ALA A 146 -4.45 -23.96 -7.86
C ALA A 146 -5.45 -24.55 -8.88
N ILE A 147 -5.46 -24.03 -10.12
CA ILE A 147 -6.31 -24.58 -11.20
C ILE A 147 -5.93 -26.03 -11.51
N TYR A 148 -4.64 -26.34 -11.57
CA TYR A 148 -4.15 -27.69 -11.82
C TYR A 148 -4.59 -28.68 -10.74
N GLN A 149 -4.48 -28.31 -9.46
CA GLN A 149 -4.94 -29.16 -8.36
C GLN A 149 -6.45 -29.42 -8.43
N ASN A 150 -7.26 -28.39 -8.71
CA ASN A 150 -8.71 -28.57 -8.89
C ASN A 150 -9.04 -29.54 -10.04
N LEU A 151 -8.35 -29.42 -11.17
CA LEU A 151 -8.55 -30.33 -12.31
C LEU A 151 -8.12 -31.77 -12.01
N LEU A 152 -7.07 -31.97 -11.21
CA LEU A 152 -6.67 -33.30 -10.75
C LEU A 152 -7.76 -33.93 -9.88
N GLU A 153 -8.31 -33.18 -8.92
CA GLU A 153 -9.39 -33.65 -8.06
C GLU A 153 -10.64 -34.00 -8.86
N ASP A 154 -11.03 -33.16 -9.82
CA ASP A 154 -12.17 -33.40 -10.70
C ASP A 154 -11.96 -34.66 -11.57
N ASN A 155 -10.76 -34.84 -12.12
CA ASN A 155 -10.42 -36.02 -12.92
C ASN A 155 -10.47 -37.30 -12.06
N GLU A 156 -9.93 -37.26 -10.84
CA GLU A 156 -10.01 -38.41 -9.93
C GLU A 156 -11.47 -38.76 -9.61
N LYS A 157 -12.32 -37.76 -9.37
CA LYS A 157 -13.76 -37.94 -9.14
C LYS A 157 -14.47 -38.53 -10.35
N LEU A 158 -14.22 -38.01 -11.55
CA LEU A 158 -14.79 -38.53 -12.79
C LEU A 158 -14.33 -39.97 -13.08
N SER A 159 -13.06 -40.28 -12.82
CA SER A 159 -12.53 -41.63 -12.96
C SER A 159 -13.22 -42.62 -12.02
N LYS A 160 -13.42 -42.24 -10.75
CA LYS A 160 -14.19 -43.04 -9.78
C LYS A 160 -15.63 -43.27 -10.24
N GLN A 161 -16.32 -42.24 -10.73
CA GLN A 161 -17.67 -42.36 -11.25
C GLN A 161 -17.74 -43.26 -12.48
N SER A 162 -16.78 -43.15 -13.40
CA SER A 162 -16.71 -44.00 -14.59
C SER A 162 -16.53 -45.48 -14.22
N ASN A 163 -15.64 -45.78 -13.26
CA ASN A 163 -15.45 -47.15 -12.77
C ASN A 163 -16.71 -47.71 -12.08
N GLN A 164 -17.43 -46.89 -11.31
CA GLN A 164 -18.71 -47.29 -10.70
C GLN A 164 -19.75 -47.64 -11.76
N LEU A 165 -19.94 -46.78 -12.77
CA LEU A 165 -20.89 -47.02 -13.86
C LEU A 165 -20.55 -48.27 -14.67
N GLU A 166 -19.26 -48.54 -14.93
CA GLU A 166 -18.85 -49.76 -15.63
C GLU A 166 -19.14 -51.03 -14.81
N ASN A 167 -18.97 -50.97 -13.49
CA ASN A 167 -19.35 -52.06 -12.58
C ASN A 167 -20.87 -52.29 -12.57
N GLU A 168 -21.66 -51.22 -12.50
CA GLU A 168 -23.13 -51.29 -12.55
C GLU A 168 -23.64 -51.85 -13.87
N LYS A 169 -23.04 -51.41 -14.99
CA LYS A 169 -23.31 -51.95 -16.33
C LYS A 169 -23.00 -53.44 -16.40
N SER A 170 -21.83 -53.88 -15.91
CA SER A 170 -21.45 -55.30 -15.87
C SER A 170 -22.43 -56.14 -15.04
N SER A 171 -22.80 -55.65 -13.85
CA SER A 171 -23.82 -56.28 -12.99
C SER A 171 -25.17 -56.40 -13.70
N THR A 172 -25.61 -55.33 -14.37
CA THR A 172 -26.87 -55.31 -15.12
C THR A 172 -26.86 -56.30 -16.28
N ILE A 173 -25.77 -56.38 -17.04
CA ILE A 173 -25.59 -57.36 -18.13
C ILE A 173 -25.67 -58.79 -17.58
N ASN A 174 -24.98 -59.08 -16.47
CA ASN A 174 -25.00 -60.40 -15.84
C ASN A 174 -26.42 -60.78 -15.37
N ASN A 175 -27.16 -59.84 -14.78
CA ASN A 175 -28.55 -60.03 -14.36
C ASN A 175 -29.50 -60.25 -15.56
N LEU A 176 -29.28 -59.55 -16.67
CA LEU A 176 -30.04 -59.77 -17.91
C LEU A 176 -29.77 -61.15 -18.48
N ASN A 177 -28.50 -61.55 -18.57
CA ASN A 177 -28.09 -62.86 -19.08
C ASN A 177 -28.67 -64.00 -18.23
N SER A 178 -28.68 -63.86 -16.91
CA SER A 178 -29.28 -64.86 -16.02
C SER A 178 -30.80 -64.96 -16.23
N LYS A 179 -31.52 -63.84 -16.36
CA LYS A 179 -32.95 -63.83 -16.66
C LYS A 179 -33.27 -64.44 -18.02
N VAL A 180 -32.50 -64.10 -19.06
CA VAL A 180 -32.64 -64.69 -20.41
C VAL A 180 -32.45 -66.20 -20.34
N LYS A 181 -31.46 -66.68 -19.60
CA LYS A 181 -31.23 -68.11 -19.39
C LYS A 181 -32.42 -68.77 -18.70
N SER A 182 -32.93 -68.20 -17.61
CA SER A 182 -34.11 -68.73 -16.90
C SER A 182 -35.36 -68.78 -17.79
N VAL A 183 -35.61 -67.75 -18.61
CA VAL A 183 -36.72 -67.75 -19.58
C VAL A 183 -36.52 -68.85 -20.63
N ASN A 184 -35.31 -69.02 -21.14
CA ASN A 184 -35.02 -70.07 -22.12
C ASN A 184 -35.20 -71.47 -21.53
N ASP A 185 -34.78 -71.68 -20.27
CA ASP A 185 -34.98 -72.94 -19.55
C ASP A 185 -36.48 -73.22 -19.32
N LEU A 186 -37.28 -72.18 -18.99
CA LEU A 186 -38.74 -72.28 -18.90
C LEU A 186 -39.39 -72.64 -20.24
N ILE A 187 -39.00 -72.00 -21.35
CA ILE A 187 -39.51 -72.30 -22.69
C ILE A 187 -39.24 -73.77 -23.04
N LYS A 188 -38.02 -74.24 -22.79
CA LYS A 188 -37.66 -75.66 -23.03
C LYS A 188 -38.51 -76.61 -22.20
N ALA A 189 -38.74 -76.29 -20.93
CA ALA A 189 -39.61 -77.10 -20.07
C ALA A 189 -41.06 -77.11 -20.57
N SER A 190 -41.61 -75.97 -21.00
CA SER A 190 -42.97 -75.88 -21.55
C SER A 190 -43.13 -76.70 -22.84
N VAL A 191 -42.15 -76.65 -23.74
CA VAL A 191 -42.17 -77.44 -24.99
C VAL A 191 -42.12 -78.95 -24.71
N GLN A 192 -41.45 -79.38 -23.63
CA GLN A 192 -41.42 -80.79 -23.21
C GLN A 192 -42.74 -81.26 -22.58
N PHE A 193 -43.57 -80.36 -22.05
CA PHE A 193 -44.88 -80.69 -21.47
C PHE A 193 -46.00 -80.82 -22.51
N GLU A 194 -45.81 -80.31 -23.73
CA GLU A 194 -46.79 -80.39 -24.84
C GLU A 194 -46.59 -81.62 -25.76
N GLN A 195 -45.60 -82.48 -25.48
CA GLN A 195 -45.37 -83.78 -26.14
C GLN A 195 -45.88 -84.95 -25.28
#